data_AF-A0A8X7C3W6-F1
#
_entry.id   AF-A0A8X7C3W6-F1
#
_cell.length_a   1.000
_cell.length_b   1.000
_cell.length_c   1.000
_cell.angle_alpha   90.00
_cell.angle_beta   90.00
_cell.angle_gamma   90.00
#
_symmetry.space_group_name_H-M   'P 1'
#
loop_
_entity.id
_entity.type
_entity.pdbx_description
1 polymer ?
#
loop_
_entity_poly.entity_id
_entity_poly.type
_entity_poly.pdbx_seq_one_letter_code
_entity_poly.pdbx_strand_id
1 'polypeptide(L)'
;MQEQTEVSKTMKELNQMPSGFSHLPDSDHYLRKLETRLSKVKGLNKNLTSKDMITVLQKARDDYMSRLISSSAEQLCAIDSSEGDKEVSVSYVEKKLFPEKNGVTYEELQHLLESDVLAKVSAECNAEGTTDSNLDR
;
A
#
# COMPACT_ATOMS: atom_id res chain seq x y z
N MET A 1 -18.61 47.09 34.66
CA MET A 1 -17.69 46.16 35.37
C MET A 1 -18.39 45.29 36.43
N GLN A 2 -19.61 45.59 36.89
CA GLN A 2 -20.31 44.79 37.92
C GLN A 2 -20.94 43.48 37.40
N GLU A 3 -21.29 43.40 36.11
CA GLU A 3 -22.00 42.26 35.52
C GLU A 3 -21.12 41.00 35.39
N GLN A 4 -19.82 41.17 35.11
CA GLN A 4 -18.89 40.04 35.01
C GLN A 4 -18.60 39.37 36.37
N THR A 5 -18.71 40.13 37.47
CA THR A 5 -18.57 39.60 38.84
C THR A 5 -19.79 38.80 39.30
N GLU A 6 -20.98 39.10 38.80
CA GLU A 6 -22.20 38.34 39.10
C GLU A 6 -22.27 37.02 38.35
N VAL A 7 -21.89 37.01 37.07
CA VAL A 7 -21.78 35.77 36.28
C VAL A 7 -20.71 34.83 36.87
N SER A 8 -19.59 35.38 37.35
CA SER A 8 -18.54 34.60 38.01
C SER A 8 -18.98 34.07 39.38
N LYS A 9 -19.86 34.78 40.10
CA LYS A 9 -20.46 34.31 41.35
C LYS A 9 -21.46 33.18 41.12
N THR A 10 -22.35 33.34 40.14
CA THR A 10 -23.37 32.33 39.80
C THR A 10 -22.79 31.03 39.27
N MET A 11 -21.68 31.08 38.51
CA MET A 11 -20.96 29.85 38.12
C MET A 11 -20.26 29.13 39.28
N LYS A 12 -19.91 29.84 40.35
CA LYS A 12 -19.31 29.25 41.57
C LYS A 12 -20.34 28.56 42.46
N GLU A 13 -21.59 28.98 42.38
CA GLU A 13 -22.69 28.53 43.22
C GLU A 13 -23.36 27.25 42.68
N LEU A 14 -23.34 27.04 41.36
CA LEU A 14 -23.85 25.82 40.70
C LEU A 14 -23.00 24.56 40.92
N ASN A 15 -21.82 24.66 41.54
CA ASN A 15 -20.95 23.52 41.82
C ASN A 15 -20.99 23.06 43.29
N GLN A 16 -21.90 23.59 44.10
CA GLN A 16 -22.14 23.13 45.47
C GLN A 16 -23.33 22.15 45.49
N MET A 17 -23.01 20.88 45.24
CA MET A 17 -23.91 19.76 45.54
C MET A 17 -24.14 19.66 47.07
N PRO A 18 -25.34 19.26 47.53
CA PRO A 18 -25.64 19.15 48.96
C PRO A 18 -24.72 18.11 49.61
N SER A 19 -23.88 18.61 50.53
CA SER A 19 -22.88 17.87 51.30
C SER A 19 -23.53 16.94 52.33
N GLY A 20 -24.04 15.79 51.89
CA GLY A 20 -24.35 14.63 52.75
C GLY A 20 -23.16 13.69 52.96
N PHE A 21 -22.08 13.89 52.21
CA PHE A 21 -20.84 13.12 52.32
C PHE A 21 -19.70 14.09 52.58
N SER A 22 -19.21 14.10 53.83
CA SER A 22 -18.02 14.86 54.19
C SER A 22 -16.87 14.45 53.29
N HIS A 23 -16.19 15.43 52.69
CA HIS A 23 -14.98 15.23 51.91
C HIS A 23 -13.97 14.42 52.75
N LEU A 24 -13.63 13.20 52.32
CA LEU A 24 -12.68 12.37 53.07
C LEU A 24 -11.34 13.13 53.20
N PRO A 25 -10.67 13.12 54.36
CA PRO A 25 -9.48 13.94 54.61
C PRO A 25 -8.30 13.63 53.67
N ASP A 26 -8.31 12.51 52.96
CA ASP A 26 -7.32 12.11 51.97
C ASP A 26 -7.83 12.13 50.52
N SER A 27 -9.09 12.53 50.29
CA SER A 27 -9.72 12.47 48.96
C SER A 27 -9.00 13.34 47.92
N ASP A 28 -8.50 14.52 48.30
CA ASP A 28 -7.68 15.36 47.41
C ASP A 28 -6.39 14.68 46.98
N HIS A 29 -5.74 13.98 47.92
CA HIS A 29 -4.50 13.26 47.65
C HIS A 29 -4.76 12.04 46.75
N TYR A 30 -5.85 11.32 47.01
CA TYR A 30 -6.28 10.19 46.19
C TYR A 30 -6.69 10.62 44.78
N LEU A 31 -7.46 11.70 44.65
CA LEU A 31 -7.84 12.30 43.37
C LEU A 31 -6.60 12.70 42.56
N ARG A 32 -5.64 13.42 43.17
CA ARG A 32 -4.38 13.78 42.50
C ARG A 32 -3.59 12.55 42.04
N LYS A 33 -3.58 11.47 42.82
CA LYS A 33 -2.93 10.20 42.45
C LYS A 33 -3.64 9.54 41.27
N LEU A 34 -4.97 9.55 41.26
CA LEU A 34 -5.78 9.07 40.14
C LEU A 34 -5.56 9.89 38.88
N GLU A 35 -5.59 11.22 38.97
CA GLU A 35 -5.31 12.15 37.87
C GLU A 35 -3.90 11.93 37.29
N THR A 36 -2.89 11.79 38.16
CA THR A 36 -1.51 11.51 37.73
C THR A 36 -1.42 10.18 36.98
N ARG A 37 -2.10 9.14 37.47
CA ARG A 37 -2.14 7.83 36.82
C ARG A 37 -2.90 7.88 35.50
N LEU A 38 -4.01 8.63 35.46
CA LEU A 38 -4.81 8.85 34.26
C LEU A 38 -3.99 9.57 33.18
N SER A 39 -3.26 10.63 33.54
CA SER A 39 -2.42 11.39 32.60
C SER A 39 -1.27 10.56 32.04
N LYS A 40 -0.74 9.60 32.81
CA LYS A 40 0.26 8.62 32.33
C LYS A 40 -0.36 7.65 31.32
N VAL A 41 -1.53 7.08 31.62
CA VAL A 41 -2.24 6.14 30.73
C VAL A 41 -2.67 6.82 29.43
N LYS A 42 -3.17 8.05 29.52
CA LYS A 42 -3.57 8.86 28.36
C LYS A 42 -2.39 9.41 27.55
N GLY A 43 -1.15 9.23 28.01
CA GLY A 43 0.05 9.75 27.33
C GLY A 43 0.17 11.28 27.31
N LEU A 44 -0.68 12.01 28.05
CA LEU A 44 -0.76 13.48 28.06
C LEU A 44 0.55 14.17 28.50
N ASN A 45 1.40 13.47 29.25
CA ASN A 45 2.70 13.99 29.71
C ASN A 45 3.91 13.48 28.90
N LYS A 46 3.70 12.69 27.84
CA LYS A 46 4.80 12.17 27.03
C LYS A 46 5.03 13.12 25.86
N ASN A 47 6.04 13.97 25.97
CA ASN A 47 6.53 14.71 24.81
C ASN A 47 7.07 13.71 23.78
N LEU A 48 6.57 13.79 22.55
CA LEU A 48 7.06 12.97 21.45
C LEU A 48 8.51 13.37 21.17
N THR A 49 9.43 12.43 21.33
CA THR A 49 10.81 12.62 20.90
C THR A 49 10.93 12.39 19.39
N SER A 50 11.93 13.01 18.75
CA SER A 50 12.27 12.75 17.34
C SER A 50 12.42 11.26 17.05
N LYS A 51 12.92 10.48 18.02
CA LYS A 51 13.03 9.01 17.91
C LYS A 51 11.66 8.33 17.79
N ASP A 52 10.67 8.78 18.57
CA ASP A 52 9.32 8.23 18.54
C ASP A 52 8.66 8.55 17.19
N MET A 53 8.84 9.78 16.68
CA MET A 53 8.36 10.16 15.35
C MET A 53 8.99 9.30 14.25
N ILE A 54 10.31 9.11 14.26
CA ILE A 54 11.00 8.27 13.27
C ILE A 54 10.49 6.82 13.34
N THR A 55 10.28 6.27 14.54
CA THR A 55 9.78 4.91 14.72
C THR A 55 8.37 4.75 14.13
N VAL A 56 7.49 5.73 14.37
CA VAL A 56 6.13 5.73 13.80
C VAL A 56 6.18 5.83 12.27
N LEU A 57 7.04 6.71 11.72
CA LEU A 57 7.20 6.86 10.28
C LEU A 57 7.76 5.60 9.61
N GLN A 58 8.75 4.94 10.22
CA GLN A 58 9.28 3.67 9.74
C GLN A 58 8.20 2.60 9.71
N LYS A 59 7.43 2.46 10.80
CA LYS A 59 6.31 1.51 10.84
C LYS A 59 5.28 1.80 9.77
N ALA A 60 4.89 3.06 9.58
CA ALA A 60 3.92 3.44 8.55
C ALA A 60 4.42 3.12 7.13
N ARG A 61 5.72 3.30 6.86
CA ARG A 61 6.33 2.92 5.58
C ARG A 61 6.29 1.41 5.37
N ASP A 62 6.67 0.64 6.38
CA ASP A 62 6.74 -0.82 6.27
C ASP A 62 5.32 -1.41 6.11
N ASP A 63 4.32 -0.88 6.82
CA ASP A 63 2.90 -1.23 6.65
C ASP A 63 2.39 -0.89 5.24
N TYR A 64 2.79 0.26 4.70
CA TYR A 64 2.43 0.66 3.33
C TYR A 64 3.01 -0.31 2.29
N MET A 65 4.29 -0.66 2.42
CA MET A 65 4.90 -1.63 1.52
C MET A 65 4.24 -3.01 1.64
N SER A 66 3.93 -3.46 2.86
CA SER A 66 3.23 -4.71 3.09
C SER A 66 1.87 -4.74 2.39
N ARG A 67 1.10 -3.64 2.47
CA ARG A 67 -0.20 -3.52 1.79
C ARG A 67 -0.05 -3.50 0.28
N LEU A 68 0.94 -2.78 -0.25
CA LEU A 68 1.18 -2.71 -1.69
C LEU A 68 1.46 -4.10 -2.26
N ILE A 69 2.38 -4.84 -1.64
CA ILE A 69 2.74 -6.21 -2.05
C ILE A 69 1.53 -7.15 -1.96
N SER A 70 0.76 -7.06 -0.87
CA SER A 70 -0.42 -7.93 -0.69
C SER A 70 -1.51 -7.60 -1.70
N SER A 71 -1.77 -6.32 -1.97
CA SER A 71 -2.76 -5.90 -2.98
C SER A 71 -2.37 -6.30 -4.40
N SER A 72 -1.08 -6.26 -4.74
CA SER A 72 -0.60 -6.76 -6.03
C SER A 72 -0.73 -8.29 -6.13
N ALA A 73 -0.48 -9.01 -5.04
CA ALA A 73 -0.64 -10.45 -5.01
C ALA A 73 -2.12 -10.87 -5.16
N GLU A 74 -3.04 -10.16 -4.50
CA GLU A 74 -4.48 -10.39 -4.64
C GLU A 74 -4.99 -10.12 -6.06
N GLN A 75 -4.48 -9.07 -6.74
CA GLN A 75 -4.78 -8.83 -8.15
C GLN A 75 -4.24 -9.93 -9.07
N LEU A 76 -3.03 -10.44 -8.81
CA LEU A 76 -2.45 -11.55 -9.58
C LEU A 76 -3.22 -12.86 -9.36
N CYS A 77 -3.68 -13.14 -8.15
CA CYS A 77 -4.50 -14.32 -7.87
C CYS A 77 -5.91 -14.22 -8.47
N ALA A 78 -6.48 -13.02 -8.59
CA ALA A 78 -7.78 -12.81 -9.24
C ALA A 78 -7.73 -13.08 -10.76
N ILE A 79 -6.56 -12.95 -11.39
CA ILE A 79 -6.38 -13.20 -12.82
C ILE A 79 -6.37 -14.71 -13.14
N ASP A 80 -5.86 -15.55 -12.24
CA ASP A 80 -5.76 -17.01 -12.48
C ASP A 80 -7.10 -17.77 -12.35
N SER A 81 -8.20 -17.08 -12.04
CA SER A 81 -9.56 -17.66 -11.95
C SER A 81 -10.47 -17.30 -13.13
N SER A 82 -9.99 -16.54 -14.12
CA SER A 82 -10.74 -16.24 -15.34
C SER A 82 -10.33 -17.23 -16.43
N GLU A 83 -11.29 -17.88 -17.10
CA GLU A 83 -11.09 -18.64 -18.36
C GLU A 83 -10.62 -17.75 -19.55
N GLY A 84 -9.90 -16.66 -19.26
CA GLY A 84 -9.27 -15.80 -20.26
C GLY A 84 -7.86 -16.31 -20.57
N ASP A 85 -7.40 -16.01 -21.79
CA ASP A 85 -6.02 -16.28 -22.19
C ASP A 85 -5.04 -15.59 -21.23
N LYS A 86 -3.96 -16.29 -20.85
CA LYS A 86 -3.07 -15.89 -19.75
C LYS A 86 -2.10 -14.81 -20.20
N GLU A 87 -1.97 -13.74 -19.41
CA GLU A 87 -1.00 -12.67 -19.68
C GLU A 87 0.44 -13.21 -19.58
N VAL A 88 1.27 -12.88 -20.56
CA VAL A 88 2.67 -13.30 -20.60
C VAL A 88 3.52 -12.29 -19.81
N SER A 89 4.09 -12.74 -18.70
CA SER A 89 4.99 -11.93 -17.89
C SER A 89 6.41 -11.93 -18.47
N VAL A 90 6.80 -10.81 -19.09
CA VAL A 90 8.15 -10.57 -19.63
C VAL A 90 8.79 -9.36 -18.93
N SER A 91 10.11 -9.40 -18.71
CA SER A 91 10.81 -8.30 -18.03
C SER A 91 10.78 -7.00 -18.85
N TYR A 92 10.90 -5.85 -18.18
CA TYR A 92 10.94 -4.55 -18.85
C TYR A 92 12.09 -4.43 -19.85
N VAL A 93 13.24 -5.03 -19.55
CA VAL A 93 14.43 -4.99 -20.41
C VAL A 93 14.17 -5.78 -21.70
N GLU A 94 13.60 -6.97 -21.60
CA GLU A 94 13.24 -7.79 -22.76
C GLU A 94 12.20 -7.11 -23.66
N LYS A 95 11.20 -6.43 -23.06
CA LYS A 95 10.24 -5.59 -23.80
C LYS A 95 10.88 -4.47 -24.61
N LYS A 96 12.01 -3.93 -24.15
CA LYS A 96 12.75 -2.87 -24.83
C LYS A 96 13.70 -3.37 -25.90
N LEU A 97 14.29 -4.54 -25.70
CA LEU A 97 15.25 -5.11 -26.66
C LEU A 97 14.56 -5.69 -27.89
N PHE A 98 13.39 -6.33 -27.74
CA PHE A 98 12.74 -7.07 -28.82
C PHE A 98 11.23 -6.77 -28.91
N PRO A 99 10.82 -5.51 -29.17
CA PRO A 99 9.42 -5.12 -29.12
C PRO A 99 8.52 -5.98 -30.03
N GLU A 100 9.02 -6.44 -31.17
CA GLU A 100 8.31 -7.29 -32.13
C GLU A 100 8.15 -8.75 -31.71
N LYS A 101 8.85 -9.19 -30.66
CA LYS A 101 8.82 -10.59 -30.16
C LYS A 101 8.00 -10.75 -28.87
N ASN A 102 7.35 -9.69 -28.41
CA ASN A 102 6.60 -9.68 -27.16
C ASN A 102 5.09 -9.72 -27.43
N GLY A 103 4.45 -10.85 -27.11
CA GLY A 103 2.99 -10.93 -26.98
C GLY A 103 2.53 -10.47 -25.61
N VAL A 104 1.37 -9.81 -25.52
CA VAL A 104 0.72 -9.48 -24.24
C VAL A 104 0.06 -10.73 -23.67
N THR A 105 -0.49 -11.58 -24.54
CA THR A 105 -1.18 -12.83 -24.18
C THR A 105 -0.52 -14.06 -24.82
N TYR A 106 -0.82 -15.26 -24.31
CA TYR A 106 -0.18 -16.49 -24.77
C TYR A 106 -0.58 -16.85 -26.22
N GLU A 107 -1.81 -16.57 -26.62
CA GLU A 107 -2.29 -16.74 -28.00
C GLU A 107 -1.55 -15.82 -28.98
N GLU A 108 -1.37 -14.54 -28.63
CA GLU A 108 -0.57 -13.61 -29.43
C GLU A 108 0.88 -14.10 -29.59
N LEU A 109 1.46 -14.64 -28.52
CA LEU A 109 2.81 -15.20 -28.54
C LEU A 109 2.89 -16.42 -29.46
N GLN A 110 1.86 -17.28 -29.46
CA GLN A 110 1.77 -18.42 -30.37
C GLN A 110 1.75 -17.96 -31.83
N HIS A 111 0.95 -16.96 -32.18
CA HIS A 111 0.88 -16.45 -33.55
C HIS A 111 2.19 -15.77 -34.00
N LEU A 112 2.88 -15.06 -33.10
CA LEU A 112 4.21 -14.52 -33.39
C LEU A 112 5.21 -15.64 -33.70
N LEU A 113 5.18 -16.74 -32.95
CA LEU A 113 6.06 -17.89 -33.17
C LEU A 113 5.74 -18.59 -34.51
N GLU A 114 4.47 -18.78 -34.83
CA GLU A 114 4.03 -19.34 -36.12
C GLU A 114 4.52 -18.49 -37.29
N SER A 115 4.40 -17.17 -37.20
CA SER A 115 4.91 -16.24 -38.20
C SER A 115 6.43 -16.34 -38.38
N ASP A 116 7.19 -16.47 -37.29
CA ASP A 116 8.65 -16.63 -37.34
C ASP A 116 9.07 -17.91 -38.06
N VAL A 117 8.37 -19.02 -37.78
CA VAL A 117 8.61 -20.30 -38.45
C VAL A 117 8.29 -20.19 -39.94
N LEU A 118 7.16 -19.59 -40.30
CA LEU A 118 6.77 -19.39 -41.70
C LEU A 118 7.76 -18.50 -42.45
N ALA A 119 8.25 -17.42 -41.82
CA ALA A 119 9.26 -16.55 -42.40
C ALA A 119 10.58 -17.29 -42.65
N LYS A 120 11.00 -18.14 -41.70
CA LYS A 120 12.20 -18.96 -41.83
C LYS A 120 12.08 -19.96 -42.98
N VAL A 121 10.99 -20.72 -43.04
CA VAL A 121 10.73 -21.68 -44.12
C VAL A 121 10.68 -20.98 -45.49
N SER A 122 10.03 -19.81 -45.56
CA SER A 122 9.96 -19.04 -46.81
C SER A 122 11.33 -18.54 -47.26
N ALA A 123 12.21 -18.15 -46.33
CA ALA A 123 13.58 -17.77 -46.65
C ALA A 123 14.41 -18.95 -47.17
N GLU A 124 14.24 -20.14 -46.59
CA GLU A 124 14.92 -21.37 -47.00
C GLU A 124 14.46 -21.83 -48.40
N CYS A 125 13.15 -21.85 -48.69
CA CYS A 125 12.63 -22.21 -50.02
C CYS A 125 13.07 -21.24 -51.12
N ASN A 126 13.23 -19.95 -50.81
CA ASN A 126 13.72 -18.96 -51.77
C ASN A 126 15.23 -19.08 -52.02
N ALA A 127 16.00 -19.64 -51.08
CA ALA A 127 17.44 -19.84 -51.25
C ALA A 127 17.76 -21.00 -52.22
N GLU A 128 16.91 -22.03 -52.27
CA GLU A 128 17.11 -23.21 -53.13
C GLU A 128 16.66 -23.01 -54.59
N GLY A 129 15.98 -21.91 -54.92
CA GLY A 129 15.50 -21.62 -56.28
C GLY A 129 16.54 -21.02 -57.24
N THR A 130 17.79 -20.79 -56.82
CA THR A 130 18.79 -20.03 -57.60
C THR A 130 19.98 -20.83 -58.11
N THR A 131 20.06 -22.15 -57.86
CA THR A 131 21.27 -22.94 -58.15
C THR A 131 21.14 -24.04 -59.19
N ASP A 132 20.05 -24.18 -59.96
CA ASP A 132 19.97 -25.24 -60.99
C ASP A 132 19.22 -24.80 -62.26
N SER A 133 19.85 -23.96 -63.10
CA SER A 133 19.41 -23.82 -64.49
C SER A 133 20.54 -23.47 -65.48
N ASN A 134 21.77 -23.94 -65.22
CA ASN A 134 22.89 -23.74 -66.15
C ASN A 134 23.72 -25.01 -66.32
N LEU A 135 23.07 -26.05 -66.88
CA LEU A 135 23.76 -27.18 -67.47
C LEU A 135 23.11 -27.50 -68.82
N ASP A 136 23.90 -27.24 -69.86
CA ASP A 136 23.95 -27.89 -71.17
C ASP A 136 22.98 -27.45 -72.28
N ARG A 137 23.47 -26.56 -73.17
CA ARG A 137 23.32 -26.70 -74.63
C ARG A 137 24.33 -25.90 -75.43
#